data_AF-S2F1F0-F1
#
_entry.id   AF-S2F1F0-F1
#
_cell.length_a   1.000
_cell.length_b   1.000
_cell.length_c   1.000
_cell.angle_alpha   90.00
_cell.angle_beta   90.00
_cell.angle_gamma   90.00
#
_symmetry.space_group_name_H-M   'P 1'
#
loop_
_entity.id
_entity.type
_entity.pdbx_description
1 polymer ?
#
loop_
_entity_poly.entity_id
_entity_poly.type
_entity_poly.pdbx_seq_one_letter_code
_entity_poly.pdbx_strand_id
1 'polypeptide(L)'
;MFKVTPNPPETDPDFQAALEAEKLSEAADRALSHYFPPPHEKPAKRRKFQLFTVSPDIGTEALLANASEDLLSISAIAADLADGVEGSRRSVALALSRMADGVHLLVERALDHHEALAQAKV
;
A
#
# COMPACT_ATOMS: atom_id res chain seq x y z
N MET A 1 69.80 23.80 10.64
CA MET A 1 68.65 24.72 10.78
C MET A 1 67.46 23.90 11.26
N PHE A 2 66.98 24.15 12.48
CA PHE A 2 65.77 23.51 13.01
C PHE A 2 64.55 24.17 12.37
N LYS A 3 63.61 23.38 11.82
CA LYS A 3 62.28 23.88 11.48
C LYS A 3 61.52 24.03 12.80
N VAL A 4 61.17 25.26 13.15
CA VAL A 4 60.27 25.53 14.28
C VAL A 4 58.89 25.08 13.85
N THR A 5 58.38 24.00 14.43
CA THR A 5 57.00 23.55 14.25
C THR A 5 56.10 24.59 14.92
N PRO A 6 55.13 25.23 14.22
CA PRO A 6 54.17 26.10 14.87
C PRO A 6 53.31 25.26 15.81
N ASN A 7 53.15 25.68 17.07
CA ASN A 7 52.18 25.06 17.96
C ASN A 7 50.76 25.26 17.41
N PRO A 8 49.87 24.26 17.54
CA PRO A 8 48.47 24.43 17.16
C PRO A 8 47.83 25.56 17.97
N PRO A 9 46.84 26.28 17.41
CA PRO A 9 46.18 27.36 18.14
C PRO A 9 45.54 26.80 19.40
N GLU A 10 45.82 27.43 20.54
CA GLU A 10 45.15 27.10 21.79
C GLU A 10 43.65 27.36 21.62
N THR A 11 42.89 26.28 21.55
CA THR A 11 41.43 26.36 21.48
C THR A 11 40.95 26.32 22.91
N ASP A 12 40.35 27.40 23.38
CA ASP A 12 39.86 27.48 24.75
C ASP A 12 38.83 26.36 24.98
N PRO A 13 39.07 25.47 25.95
CA PRO A 13 38.22 24.31 26.21
C PRO A 13 36.79 24.71 26.57
N ASP A 14 36.61 25.91 27.12
CA ASP A 14 35.30 26.46 27.49
C ASP A 14 34.42 26.76 26.27
N PHE A 15 34.98 27.22 25.15
CA PHE A 15 34.21 27.43 23.90
C PHE A 15 33.83 26.10 23.24
N GLN A 16 34.70 25.09 23.33
CA GLN A 16 34.38 23.75 22.83
C GLN A 16 33.26 23.10 23.62
N ALA A 17 33.31 23.18 24.96
CA ALA A 17 32.25 22.66 25.82
C ALA A 17 30.90 23.34 25.57
N ALA A 18 30.89 24.67 25.36
CA ALA A 18 29.68 25.41 25.02
C ALA A 18 29.08 24.98 23.67
N LEU A 19 29.92 24.78 22.65
CA LEU A 19 29.50 24.33 21.32
C LEU A 19 28.97 22.88 21.34
N GLU A 20 29.56 22.01 22.16
CA GLU A 20 29.05 20.66 22.37
C GLU A 20 27.70 20.66 23.10
N ALA A 21 27.52 21.52 24.10
CA ALA A 21 26.24 21.69 24.79
C ALA A 21 25.14 22.18 23.83
N GLU A 22 25.45 23.13 22.95
CA GLU A 22 24.51 23.62 21.92
C GLU A 22 24.11 22.50 20.96
N LYS A 23 25.08 21.72 20.47
CA LYS A 23 24.81 20.56 19.60
C LYS A 23 23.98 19.48 20.29
N LEU A 24 24.20 19.25 21.58
CA LEU A 24 23.40 18.33 22.38
C LEU A 24 21.96 18.83 22.54
N SER A 25 21.75 20.12 22.80
CA SER A 25 20.40 20.71 22.82
C SER A 25 19.70 20.60 21.47
N GLU A 26 20.40 20.91 20.37
CA GLU A 26 19.83 20.83 19.03
C GLU A 26 19.48 19.37 18.66
N ALA A 27 20.33 18.41 19.04
CA ALA A 27 20.07 16.99 18.84
C ALA A 27 18.87 16.51 19.67
N ALA A 28 18.72 16.99 20.91
CA ALA A 28 17.59 16.69 21.77
C ALA A 28 16.28 17.23 21.19
N ASP A 29 16.27 18.49 20.73
CA ASP A 29 15.09 19.12 20.11
C ASP A 29 14.68 18.41 18.82
N ARG A 30 15.67 17.99 18.01
CA ARG A 30 15.44 17.21 16.80
C ARG A 30 14.85 15.83 17.11
N ALA A 31 15.35 15.15 18.14
CA ALA A 31 14.82 13.86 18.58
C ALA A 31 13.39 14.00 19.10
N LEU A 32 13.11 15.00 19.94
CA LEU A 32 11.77 15.28 20.44
C LEU A 32 10.79 15.56 19.30
N SER A 33 11.19 16.40 18.33
CA SER A 33 10.37 16.72 17.16
C SER A 33 10.06 15.47 16.32
N HIS A 34 11.01 14.53 16.20
CA HIS A 34 10.83 13.32 15.40
C HIS A 34 9.90 12.29 16.07
N TYR A 35 10.01 12.10 17.39
CA TYR A 35 9.19 11.12 18.12
C TYR A 35 7.85 11.67 18.61
N PHE A 36 7.72 13.00 18.73
CA PHE A 36 6.51 13.69 19.17
C PHE A 36 6.14 14.80 18.18
N PRO A 37 5.75 14.46 16.94
CA PRO A 37 5.36 15.45 15.96
C PRO A 37 4.14 16.26 16.46
N PRO A 38 4.10 17.58 16.24
CA PRO A 38 2.99 18.41 16.69
C PRO A 38 1.66 17.90 16.07
N PRO A 39 0.55 17.95 16.82
CA PRO A 39 -0.73 17.32 16.44
C PRO A 39 -1.35 17.82 15.11
N HIS A 40 -0.79 18.88 14.51
CA HIS A 40 -1.24 19.45 13.24
C HIS A 40 -0.41 19.02 12.03
N GLU A 41 0.73 18.35 12.22
CA GLU A 41 1.48 17.73 11.15
C GLU A 41 0.81 16.42 10.76
N LYS A 42 -0.14 16.51 9.81
CA LYS A 42 -0.68 15.33 9.15
C LYS A 42 0.51 14.51 8.63
N PRO A 43 0.61 13.21 8.95
CA PRO A 43 1.72 12.40 8.47
C PRO A 43 1.78 12.57 6.95
N ALA A 44 2.97 12.94 6.44
CA ALA A 44 3.20 13.09 5.01
C ALA A 44 2.56 11.88 4.32
N LYS A 45 1.54 12.12 3.49
CA LYS A 45 0.78 11.05 2.82
C LYS A 45 1.82 10.12 2.21
N ARG A 46 1.98 8.92 2.79
CA ARG A 46 2.88 7.91 2.23
C ARG A 46 2.52 7.82 0.76
N ARG A 47 3.46 8.16 -0.12
CA ARG A 47 3.29 8.00 -1.57
C ARG A 47 3.10 6.51 -1.80
N LYS A 48 1.84 6.07 -1.78
CA LYS A 48 1.47 4.74 -2.25
C LYS A 48 1.66 4.85 -3.75
N PHE A 49 2.78 4.36 -4.25
CA PHE A 49 2.96 4.18 -5.68
C PHE A 49 1.95 3.12 -6.11
N GLN A 50 0.76 3.55 -6.52
CA GLN A 50 -0.27 2.67 -7.07
C GLN A 50 0.11 2.40 -8.52
N LEU A 51 0.37 1.14 -8.85
CA LEU A 51 0.59 0.70 -10.23
C LEU A 51 -0.72 0.71 -11.04
N PHE A 52 -1.85 0.50 -10.37
CA PHE A 52 -3.18 0.46 -10.97
C PHE A 52 -4.18 1.23 -10.12
N THR A 53 -5.16 1.85 -10.77
CA THR A 53 -6.32 2.50 -10.16
C THR A 53 -7.57 2.18 -10.97
N VAL A 54 -8.71 2.14 -10.31
CA VAL A 54 -10.02 2.13 -10.98
C VAL A 54 -10.36 3.57 -11.34
N SER A 55 -10.83 3.82 -12.56
CA SER A 55 -11.25 5.15 -13.00
C SER A 55 -12.43 5.64 -12.13
N PRO A 56 -12.42 6.88 -11.61
CA PRO A 56 -13.49 7.36 -10.72
C PRO A 56 -14.84 7.51 -11.44
N ASP A 57 -14.84 7.67 -12.76
CA ASP A 57 -16.05 7.93 -13.56
C ASP A 57 -16.65 6.66 -14.16
N ILE A 58 -16.12 5.48 -13.82
CA ILE A 58 -16.63 4.22 -14.33
C ILE A 58 -17.93 3.84 -13.63
N GLY A 59 -18.93 3.44 -14.41
CA GLY A 59 -20.24 3.03 -13.88
C GLY A 59 -20.18 1.70 -13.14
N THR A 60 -21.11 1.50 -12.20
CA THR A 60 -21.26 0.24 -11.46
C THR A 60 -21.44 -0.97 -12.40
N GLU A 61 -22.22 -0.81 -13.47
CA GLU A 61 -22.42 -1.86 -14.49
C GLU A 61 -21.08 -2.32 -15.10
N ALA A 62 -20.24 -1.38 -15.55
CA ALA A 62 -18.94 -1.71 -16.12
C ALA A 62 -17.99 -2.36 -15.09
N LEU A 63 -18.06 -1.96 -13.82
CA LEU A 63 -17.29 -2.59 -12.74
C LEU A 63 -17.75 -4.04 -12.49
N LEU A 64 -19.05 -4.26 -12.41
CA LEU A 64 -19.62 -5.59 -12.18
C LEU A 64 -19.41 -6.51 -13.39
N ALA A 65 -19.51 -5.99 -14.62
CA ALA A 65 -19.21 -6.73 -15.83
C ALA A 65 -17.73 -7.16 -15.88
N ASN A 66 -16.79 -6.26 -15.58
CA ASN A 66 -15.37 -6.62 -15.48
C ASN A 66 -15.14 -7.68 -14.40
N ALA A 67 -15.74 -7.52 -13.21
CA ALA A 67 -15.62 -8.50 -12.14
C ALA A 67 -16.19 -9.86 -12.54
N SER A 68 -17.30 -9.87 -13.28
CA SER A 68 -17.92 -11.09 -13.82
C SER A 68 -16.98 -11.82 -14.79
N GLU A 69 -16.33 -11.09 -15.70
CA GLU A 69 -15.35 -11.65 -16.64
C GLU A 69 -14.08 -12.16 -15.95
N ASP A 70 -13.58 -11.45 -14.94
CA ASP A 70 -12.46 -11.89 -14.11
C ASP A 70 -12.78 -13.21 -13.38
N LEU A 71 -14.00 -13.34 -12.85
CA LEU A 71 -14.43 -14.56 -12.14
C LEU A 71 -14.55 -15.76 -13.08
N LEU A 72 -15.09 -15.58 -14.28
CA LEU A 72 -15.12 -16.61 -15.31
C LEU A 72 -13.70 -17.04 -15.71
N SER A 73 -12.79 -16.08 -15.84
CA SER A 73 -11.38 -16.33 -16.14
C SER A 73 -10.69 -17.12 -15.02
N ILE A 74 -10.92 -16.75 -13.76
CA ILE A 74 -10.40 -17.47 -12.59
C ILE A 74 -10.93 -18.90 -12.57
N SER A 75 -12.23 -19.11 -12.84
CA SER A 75 -12.82 -20.45 -12.88
C SER A 75 -12.18 -21.32 -13.94
N ALA A 76 -11.97 -20.79 -15.15
CA ALA A 76 -11.31 -21.49 -16.24
C ALA A 76 -9.86 -21.87 -15.89
N ILE A 77 -9.08 -20.95 -15.32
CA ILE A 77 -7.70 -21.21 -14.87
C ILE A 77 -7.67 -22.27 -13.76
N ALA A 78 -8.59 -22.19 -12.79
CA ALA A 78 -8.66 -23.13 -11.69
C ALA A 78 -9.08 -24.54 -12.14
N ALA A 79 -9.97 -24.63 -13.13
CA ALA A 79 -10.37 -25.90 -13.75
C ALA A 79 -9.20 -26.53 -14.53
N ASP A 80 -8.51 -25.75 -15.38
CA ASP A 80 -7.32 -26.21 -16.11
C ASP A 80 -6.22 -26.69 -15.15
N LEU A 81 -5.96 -25.94 -14.07
CA LEU A 81 -5.02 -26.35 -13.03
C LEU A 81 -5.45 -27.67 -12.37
N ALA A 82 -6.74 -27.87 -12.13
CA ALA A 82 -7.27 -29.09 -11.51
C ALA A 82 -7.05 -30.34 -12.37
N ASP A 83 -6.94 -30.19 -13.70
CA ASP A 83 -6.64 -31.31 -14.60
C ASP A 83 -5.15 -31.70 -14.58
N GLY A 84 -4.27 -30.77 -14.20
CA GLY A 84 -2.83 -31.01 -14.08
C GLY A 84 -2.34 -31.55 -12.73
N VAL A 85 -3.23 -31.71 -11.73
CA VAL A 85 -2.86 -32.16 -10.38
C VAL A 85 -3.79 -33.25 -9.84
N GLU A 86 -3.31 -34.01 -8.86
CA GLU A 86 -4.06 -35.10 -8.23
C GLU A 86 -4.25 -34.91 -6.71
N GLY A 87 -5.12 -35.75 -6.13
CA GLY A 87 -5.34 -35.83 -4.69
C GLY A 87 -5.89 -34.53 -4.09
N SER A 88 -5.41 -34.16 -2.90
CA SER A 88 -5.88 -32.99 -2.16
C SER A 88 -5.67 -31.67 -2.92
N ARG A 89 -4.61 -31.55 -3.73
CA ARG A 89 -4.35 -30.34 -4.54
C ARG A 89 -5.41 -30.16 -5.63
N ARG A 90 -5.88 -31.25 -6.24
CA ARG A 90 -7.00 -31.21 -7.17
C ARG A 90 -8.27 -30.71 -6.50
N SER A 91 -8.57 -31.20 -5.30
CA SER A 91 -9.72 -30.74 -4.53
C SER A 91 -9.66 -29.24 -4.22
N VAL A 92 -8.47 -28.70 -3.92
CA VAL A 92 -8.29 -27.26 -3.69
C VAL A 92 -8.53 -26.46 -4.98
N ALA A 93 -7.97 -26.89 -6.12
CA ALA A 93 -8.17 -26.22 -7.40
C ALA A 93 -9.66 -26.22 -7.82
N LEU A 94 -10.34 -27.35 -7.70
CA LEU A 94 -11.79 -27.45 -7.95
C LEU A 94 -12.61 -26.58 -6.99
N ALA A 95 -12.19 -26.45 -5.73
CA ALA A 95 -12.85 -25.55 -4.77
C ALA A 95 -12.72 -24.08 -5.18
N LEU A 96 -11.57 -23.66 -5.72
CA LEU A 96 -11.38 -22.31 -6.27
C LEU A 96 -12.33 -22.04 -7.44
N SER A 97 -12.40 -22.96 -8.42
CA SER A 97 -13.33 -22.84 -9.56
C SER A 97 -14.78 -22.73 -9.07
N ARG A 98 -15.22 -23.62 -8.17
CA ARG A 98 -16.58 -23.59 -7.63
C ARG A 98 -16.90 -22.30 -6.87
N MET A 99 -15.94 -21.74 -6.13
CA MET A 99 -16.14 -20.45 -5.46
C MET A 99 -16.25 -19.31 -6.47
N ALA A 100 -15.41 -19.30 -7.50
CA ALA A 100 -15.46 -18.28 -8.56
C ALA A 100 -16.81 -18.30 -9.27
N ASP A 101 -17.31 -19.48 -9.67
CA ASP A 101 -18.64 -19.64 -10.27
C ASP A 101 -19.75 -19.15 -9.33
N GLY A 102 -19.66 -19.49 -8.04
CA GLY A 102 -20.63 -19.05 -7.03
C GLY A 102 -20.67 -17.54 -6.86
N VAL A 103 -19.50 -16.89 -6.82
CA VAL A 103 -19.41 -15.42 -6.71
C VAL A 103 -19.88 -14.76 -8.01
N HIS A 104 -19.57 -15.33 -9.17
CA HIS A 104 -20.06 -14.84 -10.46
C HIS A 104 -21.59 -14.76 -10.48
N LEU A 105 -22.29 -15.83 -10.07
CA LEU A 105 -23.75 -15.83 -9.97
C LEU A 105 -24.30 -14.75 -9.01
N LEU A 106 -23.59 -14.45 -7.91
CA LEU A 106 -23.97 -13.38 -6.99
C LEU A 106 -23.77 -11.99 -7.64
N VAL A 107 -22.72 -11.81 -8.44
CA VAL A 107 -22.45 -10.58 -9.19
C VAL A 107 -23.50 -10.37 -10.27
N GLU A 108 -23.81 -11.38 -11.08
CA GLU A 108 -24.90 -11.33 -12.07
C GLU A 108 -26.22 -10.95 -11.41
N ARG A 109 -26.54 -11.56 -10.26
CA ARG A 109 -27.77 -11.21 -9.53
C ARG A 109 -27.77 -9.78 -9.01
N ALA A 110 -26.61 -9.26 -8.57
CA ALA A 110 -26.47 -7.89 -8.13
C ALA A 110 -26.63 -6.90 -9.30
N LEU A 111 -26.13 -7.26 -10.48
CA LEU A 111 -26.29 -6.48 -11.71
C LEU A 111 -27.76 -6.39 -12.11
N ASP A 112 -28.48 -7.51 -12.17
CA ASP A 112 -29.93 -7.54 -12.44
C ASP A 112 -30.71 -6.60 -11.51
N HIS A 113 -30.37 -6.61 -10.22
CA HIS A 113 -31.00 -5.73 -9.21
C HIS A 113 -30.69 -4.27 -9.48
N HIS A 114 -29.45 -3.96 -9.88
CA HIS A 114 -29.03 -2.61 -10.19
C HIS A 114 -29.79 -2.07 -11.41
N GLU A 115 -29.91 -2.86 -12.47
CA GLU A 115 -30.64 -2.51 -13.68
C GLU A 115 -32.13 -2.30 -13.40
N ALA A 116 -32.76 -3.19 -12.64
CA ALA A 116 -34.17 -3.05 -12.26
C ALA A 116 -34.43 -1.75 -11.47
N LEU A 117 -33.53 -1.39 -10.55
CA LEU A 117 -33.61 -0.14 -9.79
C LEU A 117 -33.36 1.10 -10.66
N ALA A 118 -32.49 1.01 -11.67
CA ALA A 118 -32.26 2.09 -12.61
C ALA A 118 -33.50 2.33 -13.48
N GLN A 119 -34.13 1.26 -13.98
CA GLN A 119 -35.36 1.34 -14.78
C GLN A 119 -36.56 1.88 -13.99
N ALA A 120 -36.68 1.55 -12.69
CA ALA A 120 -37.76 2.04 -11.84
C ALA A 120 -37.67 3.55 -11.49
N LYS A 121 -36.54 4.20 -11.78
CA LYS A 121 -36.31 5.63 -11.55
C LYS A 121 -36.56 6.49 -12.79
N VAL A 122 -36.88 5.87 -13.93
CA VAL A 122 -37.23 6.51 -15.21
C VAL A 122 -38.75 6.60 -15.32
#